data_AF-W6RB95-F1
#
_entry.id   AF-W6RB95-F1
#
_cell.length_a   1.000
_cell.length_b   1.000
_cell.length_c   1.000
_cell.angle_alpha   90.00
_cell.angle_beta   90.00
_cell.angle_gamma   90.00
#
_symmetry.space_group_name_H-M   'P 1'
#
loop_
_entity.id
_entity.type
_entity.pdbx_description
1 polymer ?
#
loop_
_entity_poly.entity_id
_entity_poly.type
_entity_poly.pdbx_seq_one_letter_code
_entity_poly.pdbx_strand_id
1 'polypeptide(L)'
;MSDAAGRPRDGDLADNAIQQKNKRRIMAIAFPNRARSYDETARRIRFLGHDGMFEIRFSMDIDVLTKGPCPAATSERDYLAGFDGLRTRILDVAKRVYGSKRQNSIILKLSDFR
;
A
#
# COMPACT_ATOMS: atom_id res chain seq x y z
N MET A 1 38.05 -40.12 18.69
CA MET A 1 38.03 -38.65 18.76
C MET A 1 36.92 -38.20 17.84
N SER A 2 35.85 -37.72 18.45
CA SER A 2 34.62 -37.28 17.80
C SER A 2 34.85 -35.92 17.16
N ASP A 3 34.37 -35.70 15.94
CA ASP A 3 33.79 -34.39 15.64
C ASP A 3 32.67 -34.51 14.61
N ALA A 4 31.47 -34.16 15.07
CA ALA A 4 30.23 -34.32 14.37
C ALA A 4 30.00 -33.09 13.49
N ALA A 5 30.10 -33.27 12.16
CA ALA A 5 29.60 -32.31 11.20
C ALA A 5 28.09 -32.16 11.41
N GLY A 6 27.69 -31.11 12.15
CA GLY A 6 26.30 -30.77 12.41
C GLY A 6 25.56 -30.58 11.09
N ARG A 7 24.64 -31.48 10.80
CA ARG A 7 23.69 -31.33 9.69
C ARG A 7 22.94 -30.01 9.87
N PRO A 8 22.78 -29.19 8.82
CA PRO A 8 21.95 -28.00 8.92
C PRO A 8 20.51 -28.44 9.25
N ARG A 9 19.92 -27.79 10.26
CA ARG A 9 18.56 -28.05 10.72
C ARG A 9 17.59 -27.68 9.58
N ASP A 10 16.75 -28.62 9.17
CA ASP A 10 15.77 -28.50 8.07
C ASP A 10 14.77 -27.33 8.20
N GLY A 11 14.75 -26.62 9.34
CA GLY A 11 13.87 -25.47 9.60
C GLY A 11 14.26 -24.18 8.86
N ASP A 12 15.54 -23.92 8.58
CA ASP A 12 15.98 -22.62 8.02
C ASP A 12 15.66 -22.47 6.51
N LEU A 13 15.50 -23.56 5.77
CA LEU A 13 15.16 -23.50 4.34
C LEU A 13 13.68 -23.12 4.11
N ALA A 14 12.78 -23.55 5.00
CA ALA A 14 11.35 -23.25 4.89
C ALA A 14 11.07 -21.77 5.19
N ASP A 15 11.71 -21.21 6.22
CA ASP A 15 11.53 -19.81 6.59
C ASP A 15 12.08 -18.86 5.53
N ASN A 16 13.22 -19.19 4.91
CA ASN A 16 13.75 -18.39 3.81
C ASN A 16 12.92 -18.55 2.53
N ALA A 17 12.37 -19.73 2.23
CA ALA A 17 11.48 -19.93 1.08
C ALA A 17 10.11 -19.25 1.26
N ILE A 18 9.56 -19.18 2.48
CA ILE A 18 8.35 -18.42 2.81
C ILE A 18 8.64 -16.92 2.72
N GLN A 19 9.79 -16.46 3.21
CA GLN A 19 10.23 -15.07 3.05
C GLN A 19 10.48 -14.71 1.57
N GLN A 20 11.09 -15.60 0.78
CA GLN A 20 11.37 -15.37 -0.64
C GLN A 20 10.11 -15.46 -1.51
N LYS A 21 9.18 -16.39 -1.21
CA LYS A 21 7.85 -16.44 -1.85
C LYS A 21 6.99 -15.23 -1.51
N ASN A 22 7.08 -14.70 -0.29
CA ASN A 22 6.43 -13.42 0.05
C ASN A 22 7.12 -12.23 -0.63
N LYS A 23 8.46 -12.24 -0.74
CA LYS A 23 9.24 -11.20 -1.43
C LYS A 23 9.01 -11.16 -2.94
N ARG A 24 8.64 -12.30 -3.56
CA ARG A 24 8.27 -12.40 -4.99
C ARG A 24 6.78 -12.18 -5.29
N ARG A 25 5.90 -12.16 -4.27
CA ARG A 25 4.48 -11.78 -4.42
C ARG A 25 4.24 -10.28 -4.32
N ILE A 26 5.23 -9.51 -3.84
CA ILE A 26 5.28 -8.06 -4.00
C ILE A 26 5.73 -7.78 -5.44
N MET A 27 4.82 -7.90 -6.39
CA MET A 27 5.01 -7.17 -7.64
C MET A 27 4.91 -5.70 -7.27
N ALA A 28 6.07 -5.05 -7.26
CA ALA A 28 6.26 -3.74 -6.71
C ALA A 28 5.44 -2.73 -7.52
N ILE A 29 4.27 -2.38 -7.00
CA ILE A 29 3.57 -1.23 -7.52
C ILE A 29 4.34 0.03 -7.12
N ALA A 30 4.81 0.75 -8.13
CA ALA A 30 5.53 1.99 -8.00
C ALA A 30 4.55 3.17 -8.10
N PHE A 31 4.89 4.27 -7.44
CA PHE A 31 4.12 5.51 -7.52
C PHE A 31 5.03 6.63 -8.00
N PRO A 32 5.53 6.55 -9.26
CA PRO A 32 6.42 7.57 -9.80
C PRO A 32 5.72 8.92 -9.91
N ASN A 33 4.40 8.90 -10.15
CA ASN A 33 3.59 10.09 -10.29
C ASN A 33 3.07 10.60 -8.95
N ARG A 34 3.33 11.89 -8.68
CA ARG A 34 2.72 12.62 -7.56
C ARG A 34 1.31 13.15 -7.83
N ALA A 35 0.79 12.88 -9.02
CA ALA A 35 -0.55 13.25 -9.45
C ALA A 35 -1.60 12.71 -8.45
N ARG A 36 -2.43 13.63 -7.97
CA ARG A 36 -3.56 13.39 -7.08
C ARG A 36 -4.67 14.35 -7.49
N SER A 37 -5.90 13.86 -7.51
CA SER A 37 -7.08 14.67 -7.79
C SER A 37 -8.14 14.37 -6.74
N TYR A 38 -8.78 15.38 -6.20
CA TYR A 38 -9.97 15.16 -5.39
C TYR A 38 -11.18 14.98 -6.30
N ASP A 39 -12.01 14.00 -5.99
CA ASP A 39 -13.31 13.74 -6.60
C ASP A 39 -14.36 14.21 -5.60
N GLU A 40 -14.93 15.38 -5.84
CA GLU A 40 -15.93 15.98 -4.95
C GLU A 40 -17.24 15.19 -4.93
N THR A 41 -17.63 14.64 -6.09
CA THR A 41 -18.86 13.83 -6.23
C THR A 41 -18.79 12.57 -5.38
N ALA A 42 -17.65 11.88 -5.41
CA ALA A 42 -17.44 10.67 -4.60
C ALA A 42 -16.89 10.96 -3.20
N ARG A 43 -16.44 12.20 -2.93
CA ARG A 43 -15.67 12.60 -1.75
C ARG A 43 -14.42 11.73 -1.53
N ARG A 44 -13.61 11.55 -2.58
CA ARG A 44 -12.42 10.67 -2.55
C ARG A 44 -11.21 11.29 -3.22
N ILE A 45 -10.01 10.97 -2.74
CA ILE A 45 -8.76 11.35 -3.39
C ILE A 45 -8.32 10.24 -4.32
N ARG A 46 -8.17 10.55 -5.60
CA ARG A 46 -7.72 9.62 -6.63
C ARG A 46 -6.23 9.82 -6.90
N PHE A 47 -5.51 8.72 -7.04
CA PHE A 47 -4.10 8.70 -7.43
C PHE A 47 -3.79 7.43 -8.24
N LEU A 48 -2.66 7.43 -8.93
CA LEU A 48 -2.26 6.34 -9.82
C LEU A 48 -1.01 5.65 -9.30
N GLY A 49 -1.02 4.32 -9.34
CA GLY A 49 0.17 3.49 -9.22
C GLY A 49 0.46 2.79 -10.53
N HIS A 50 1.70 2.36 -10.73
CA HIS A 50 2.13 1.61 -11.90
C HIS A 50 2.77 0.31 -11.43
N ASP A 51 2.28 -0.82 -11.90
CA ASP A 51 2.86 -2.13 -11.61
C ASP A 51 3.94 -2.56 -12.63
N GLY A 52 4.37 -1.60 -13.46
CA GLY A 52 5.32 -1.77 -14.56
C GLY A 52 4.63 -1.86 -15.92
N MET A 53 3.48 -2.53 -16.01
CA MET A 53 2.79 -2.77 -17.29
C MET A 53 1.44 -2.05 -17.38
N PHE A 54 0.78 -1.82 -16.24
CA PHE A 54 -0.53 -1.17 -16.18
C PHE A 54 -0.58 -0.04 -15.16
N GLU A 55 -1.40 0.96 -15.49
CA GLU A 55 -1.87 1.95 -14.54
C GLU A 55 -2.95 1.35 -13.64
N ILE A 56 -2.73 1.43 -12.34
CA ILE A 56 -3.66 1.01 -11.31
C ILE A 56 -4.26 2.25 -10.69
N ARG A 57 -5.59 2.35 -10.72
CA ARG A 57 -6.34 3.47 -10.19
C ARG A 57 -6.64 3.25 -8.72
N PHE A 58 -6.11 4.11 -7.86
CA PHE A 58 -6.43 4.11 -6.44
C PHE A 58 -7.38 5.26 -6.12
N SER A 59 -8.36 4.97 -5.28
CA SER A 59 -9.24 5.97 -4.69
C SER A 59 -9.22 5.82 -3.18
N MET A 60 -8.99 6.90 -2.45
CA MET A 60 -8.96 6.92 -1.00
C MET A 60 -10.15 7.71 -0.48
N ASP A 61 -10.90 7.13 0.44
CA ASP A 61 -12.01 7.85 1.06
C ASP A 61 -11.50 9.00 1.94
N ILE A 62 -12.11 10.19 1.87
CA ILE A 62 -11.71 11.28 2.76
C ILE A 62 -12.02 10.96 4.21
N ASP A 63 -12.92 10.01 4.47
CA ASP A 63 -13.18 9.43 5.79
C ASP A 63 -11.89 8.95 6.48
N VAL A 64 -10.88 8.53 5.71
CA VAL A 64 -9.58 8.13 6.26
C VAL A 64 -8.84 9.32 6.87
N LEU A 65 -8.99 10.50 6.27
CA LEU A 65 -8.40 11.75 6.75
C LEU A 65 -9.23 12.33 7.89
N THR A 66 -10.55 12.44 7.69
CA THR A 66 -11.45 13.11 8.64
C THR A 66 -11.67 12.30 9.92
N LYS A 67 -11.69 10.97 9.86
CA LYS A 67 -11.76 10.10 11.05
C LYS A 67 -10.38 9.72 11.60
N GLY A 68 -9.33 10.24 10.99
CA GLY A 68 -7.96 9.96 11.36
C GLY A 68 -7.21 11.26 11.68
N PRO A 69 -6.09 11.53 11.00
CA PRO A 69 -5.15 12.58 11.39
C PRO A 69 -5.54 14.00 10.96
N CYS A 70 -6.55 14.18 10.11
CA CYS A 70 -6.99 15.50 9.65
C CYS A 70 -8.52 15.68 9.78
N PRO A 71 -9.07 15.68 11.01
CA PRO A 71 -10.50 15.80 11.27
C PRO A 71 -11.07 17.17 10.88
N ALA A 72 -10.22 18.20 10.80
CA ALA A 72 -10.62 19.57 10.44
C ALA A 72 -10.56 19.85 8.92
N ALA A 73 -10.16 18.88 8.08
CA ALA A 73 -10.13 19.08 6.64
C ALA A 73 -11.56 19.31 6.12
N THR A 74 -11.80 20.48 5.53
CA THR A 74 -13.12 20.88 5.01
C THR A 74 -13.07 21.30 3.55
N SER A 75 -11.88 21.64 3.04
CA SER A 75 -11.67 22.01 1.64
C SER A 75 -10.88 20.94 0.86
N GLU A 76 -11.00 20.95 -0.47
CA GLU A 76 -10.16 20.13 -1.35
C GLU A 76 -8.67 20.27 -1.01
N ARG A 77 -8.20 21.52 -0.81
CA ARG A 77 -6.80 21.80 -0.52
C ARG A 77 -6.35 21.12 0.78
N ASP A 78 -7.19 21.11 1.80
CA ASP A 78 -6.89 20.44 3.08
C ASP A 78 -6.82 18.92 2.91
N TYR A 79 -7.74 18.33 2.12
CA TYR A 79 -7.71 16.91 1.82
C TYR A 79 -6.43 16.52 1.07
N LEU A 80 -6.04 17.30 0.06
CA LEU A 80 -4.81 17.07 -0.69
C LEU A 80 -3.56 17.26 0.17
N ALA A 81 -3.53 18.26 1.05
CA ALA A 81 -2.42 18.49 1.98
C ALA A 81 -2.31 17.37 3.02
N GLY A 82 -3.44 16.91 3.57
CA GLY A 82 -3.49 15.76 4.48
C GLY A 82 -3.00 14.48 3.81
N PHE A 83 -3.40 14.26 2.55
CA PHE A 83 -2.90 13.16 1.74
C PHE A 83 -1.38 13.23 1.57
N ASP A 84 -0.83 14.41 1.28
CA ASP A 84 0.63 14.57 1.12
C ASP A 84 1.40 14.29 2.42
N GLY A 85 0.88 14.76 3.56
CA GLY A 85 1.47 14.50 4.87
C GLY A 85 1.51 13.01 5.23
N LEU A 86 0.56 12.22 4.73
CA LEU A 86 0.43 10.78 4.99
C LEU A 86 0.81 9.92 3.81
N ARG A 87 1.35 10.53 2.75
CA ARG A 87 1.53 9.89 1.45
C ARG A 87 2.26 8.57 1.58
N THR A 88 3.37 8.53 2.34
CA THR A 88 4.14 7.32 2.57
C THR A 88 3.27 6.18 3.13
N ARG A 89 2.48 6.46 4.18
CA ARG A 89 1.58 5.48 4.80
C ARG A 89 0.50 5.02 3.82
N ILE A 90 -0.08 5.94 3.05
CA ILE A 90 -1.10 5.63 2.03
C ILE A 90 -0.54 4.72 0.95
N LEU A 91 0.66 5.04 0.45
CA LEU A 91 1.33 4.23 -0.58
C LEU A 91 1.66 2.83 -0.05
N ASP A 92 2.06 2.69 1.20
CA ASP A 92 2.35 1.38 1.79
C ASP A 92 1.08 0.53 2.00
N VAL A 93 -0.01 1.16 2.43
CA VAL A 93 -1.33 0.50 2.48
C VAL A 93 -1.79 0.12 1.07
N ALA A 94 -1.62 1.00 0.08
CA ALA A 94 -1.96 0.73 -1.33
C ALA A 94 -1.20 -0.49 -1.87
N LYS A 95 0.12 -0.58 -1.61
CA LYS A 95 0.93 -1.76 -1.97
C LYS A 95 0.41 -3.03 -1.31
N ARG A 96 0.06 -2.96 -0.01
CA ARG A 96 -0.47 -4.10 0.74
C ARG A 96 -1.79 -4.59 0.15
N VAL A 97 -2.74 -3.68 -0.07
CA VAL A 97 -4.07 -4.01 -0.62
C VAL A 97 -3.94 -4.54 -2.05
N TYR A 98 -3.12 -3.92 -2.90
CA TYR A 98 -2.85 -4.43 -4.25
C TYR A 98 -2.20 -5.81 -4.25
N GLY A 99 -1.26 -6.06 -3.33
CA GLY A 99 -0.65 -7.38 -3.15
C GLY A 99 -1.67 -8.47 -2.77
N SER A 100 -2.72 -8.11 -2.02
CA SER A 100 -3.83 -9.01 -1.67
C SER A 100 -4.86 -9.16 -2.79
N LYS A 101 -5.14 -8.08 -3.53
CA LYS A 101 -6.15 -8.02 -4.59
C LYS A 101 -5.57 -7.29 -5.80
N ARG A 102 -5.09 -8.05 -6.78
CA ARG A 102 -4.48 -7.54 -8.01
C ARG A 102 -5.56 -7.04 -8.97
N GLN A 103 -6.10 -5.86 -8.67
CA GLN A 103 -7.13 -5.20 -9.45
C GLN A 103 -6.62 -3.88 -10.00
N ASN A 104 -7.15 -3.47 -11.16
CA ASN A 104 -6.79 -2.22 -11.82
C ASN A 104 -7.50 -1.00 -11.18
N SER A 105 -8.45 -1.24 -10.28
CA SER A 105 -9.13 -0.23 -9.48
C SER A 105 -9.21 -0.69 -8.04
N ILE A 106 -8.67 0.09 -7.11
CA ILE A 106 -8.63 -0.21 -5.69
C ILE A 106 -9.16 0.99 -4.91
N ILE A 107 -10.06 0.72 -3.98
CA ILE A 107 -10.59 1.73 -3.06
C ILE A 107 -10.02 1.47 -1.67
N LEU A 108 -9.23 2.41 -1.17
CA LEU A 108 -8.68 2.41 0.18
C LEU A 108 -9.70 3.03 1.13
N LYS A 109 -10.14 2.24 2.11
CA LYS A 109 -11.08 2.62 3.16
C LYS A 109 -10.37 2.73 4.50
N LEU A 110 -11.00 3.38 5.48
CA LEU A 110 -10.45 3.53 6.83
C LEU A 110 -10.04 2.19 7.47
N SER A 111 -10.76 1.11 7.16
CA SER A 111 -10.44 -0.25 7.61
C SER A 111 -9.07 -0.74 7.15
N ASP A 112 -8.55 -0.26 6.03
CA ASP A 112 -7.29 -0.70 5.45
C ASP A 112 -6.07 -0.03 6.13
N PHE A 113 -6.31 1.02 6.93
CA PHE A 113 -5.29 1.78 7.66
C PHE A 113 -5.10 1.32 9.13
N ARG A 114 -5.73 0.21 9.52
CA ARG A 114 -5.61 -0.42 10.84
C ARG A 114 -4.23 -1.02 11.10
#